data_AF-A0A843CL19-F1
#
_entry.id   AF-A0A843CL19-F1
#
_cell.length_a   1.000
_cell.length_b   1.000
_cell.length_c   1.000
_cell.angle_alpha   90.00
_cell.angle_beta   90.00
_cell.angle_gamma   90.00
#
_symmetry.space_group_name_H-M   'P 1'
#
loop_
_entity.id
_entity.type
_entity.pdbx_description
1 polymer ?
#
loop_
_entity_poly.entity_id
_entity_poly.type
_entity_poly.pdbx_seq_one_letter_code
_entity_poly.pdbx_strand_id
1 'polypeptide(L)' 'MANAILAAVLSFFIPGLGQVYTKNYLRGIIFFIVVVFLAVIIAGFLSGLIGSLGWLFGLIPLLIWLYNIYDAYKLAA' A
#
# COMPACT_ATOMS: atom_id res chain seq x y z
N MET A 1 9.50 -5.89 20.75
CA MET A 1 8.30 -5.45 20.02
C MET A 1 8.69 -4.29 19.13
N ALA A 2 8.30 -4.32 17.86
CA ALA A 2 8.57 -3.24 16.92
C ALA A 2 7.74 -2.01 17.33
N ASN A 3 8.25 -0.78 17.13
CA ASN A 3 7.44 0.41 17.39
C ASN A 3 6.31 0.50 16.37
N ALA A 4 5.05 0.47 16.83
CA ALA A 4 3.87 0.46 15.97
C ALA A 4 3.69 1.73 15.13
N ILE A 5 4.04 2.89 15.71
CA ILE A 5 4.00 4.16 14.98
C ILE A 5 5.06 4.16 13.88
N LEU A 6 6.27 3.68 14.20
CA LEU A 6 7.34 3.58 13.20
C LEU A 6 6.96 2.62 12.07
N ALA A 7 6.35 1.47 12.37
CA ALA A 7 5.87 0.53 11.36
C ALA A 7 4.83 1.17 10.42
N ALA A 8 3.87 1.92 10.97
CA ALA A 8 2.87 2.63 10.19
C ALA A 8 3.50 3.70 9.29
N VAL A 9 4.43 4.50 9.82
CA VAL A 9 5.15 5.55 9.07
C VAL A 9 5.97 4.95 7.93
N LEU A 10 6.66 3.82 8.19
CA LEU A 10 7.41 3.11 7.15
C LEU A 10 6.48 2.65 6.01
N SER A 11 5.35 2.04 6.34
CA SER A 11 4.36 1.58 5.35
C SER A 11 3.60 2.71 4.65
N PHE A 12 3.55 3.91 5.23
CA PHE A 12 3.01 5.11 4.60
C PHE A 12 3.89 5.57 3.44
N PHE A 13 5.21 5.65 3.65
CA PHE A 13 6.16 6.07 2.61
C PHE A 13 6.38 5.01 1.55
N ILE A 14 6.56 3.75 1.97
CA ILE A 14 6.81 2.62 1.07
C ILE A 14 5.91 1.46 1.51
N PRO A 15 4.92 1.07 0.69
CA PRO A 15 4.03 -0.03 1.02
C PRO A 15 4.83 -1.30 1.35
N GLY A 16 4.47 -1.99 2.44
CA GLY A 16 5.16 -3.21 2.85
C GLY A 16 6.38 -3.03 3.78
N LEU A 17 6.95 -1.83 3.93
CA LEU A 17 8.15 -1.65 4.78
C LEU A 17 7.87 -1.85 6.27
N GLY A 18 6.71 -1.43 6.77
CA GLY A 18 6.33 -1.67 8.16
C GLY A 18 6.19 -3.16 8.48
N GLN A 19 5.70 -3.96 7.53
CA GLN A 19 5.64 -5.42 7.64
C GLN A 19 7.05 -6.05 7.62
N VAL A 20 7.96 -5.52 6.81
CA VAL A 20 9.37 -5.94 6.82
C VAL A 20 10.02 -5.62 8.17
N TYR A 21 9.73 -4.45 8.74
CA TYR A 21 10.21 -4.05 10.06
C TYR A 21 9.71 -4.97 11.19
N THR A 22 8.49 -5.52 11.07
CA THR A 22 7.97 -6.55 12.00
C THR A 22 8.43 -7.97 11.68
N LYS A 23 9.37 -8.15 10.73
CA LYS A 23 9.88 -9.45 10.23
C LYS A 23 8.85 -10.29 9.46
N ASN A 24 7.74 -9.69 9.05
CA ASN A 24 6.72 -10.29 8.19
C ASN A 24 7.02 -10.02 6.70
N TYR A 25 8.16 -10.55 6.22
CA TYR A 25 8.67 -10.25 4.87
C TYR A 25 7.71 -10.60 3.74
N LEU A 26 7.02 -11.75 3.85
CA LEU A 26 6.10 -12.22 2.82
C LEU A 26 4.90 -11.27 2.67
N ARG A 27 4.32 -10.79 3.77
CA ARG A 27 3.26 -9.77 3.72
C ARG A 27 3.77 -8.46 3.16
N GLY A 28 4.97 -8.03 3.55
CA GLY A 28 5.57 -6.79 3.05
C GLY A 28 5.75 -6.81 1.54
N ILE A 29 6.30 -7.89 0.99
CA ILE A 29 6.48 -8.06 -0.46
C ILE A 29 5.14 -8.07 -1.19
N ILE A 30 4.13 -8.77 -0.66
CA ILE A 30 2.78 -8.79 -1.27
C ILE A 30 2.21 -7.38 -1.34
N PHE A 31 2.23 -6.62 -0.24
CA PHE A 31 1.72 -5.25 -0.25
C PHE A 31 2.49 -4.32 -1.18
N PHE A 32 3.81 -4.45 -1.22
CA PHE A 32 4.65 -3.68 -2.13
C PHE A 32 4.26 -3.95 -3.59
N ILE A 33 4.21 -5.23 -4.00
CA ILE A 33 3.86 -5.61 -5.37
C ILE A 33 2.43 -5.17 -5.72
N VAL A 34 1.45 -5.45 -4.87
CA VAL A 34 0.03 -5.14 -5.14
C VAL A 34 -0.19 -3.64 -5.26
N VAL A 35 0.31 -2.84 -4.32
CA VAL A 35 0.10 -1.38 -4.34
C VAL A 35 0.82 -0.74 -5.52
N VAL A 36 2.07 -1.11 -5.80
CA VAL A 36 2.84 -0.57 -6.93
C VAL A 36 2.22 -0.98 -8.27
N PHE A 37 1.85 -2.26 -8.42
CA PHE A 37 1.24 -2.76 -9.66
C PHE A 37 -0.11 -2.07 -9.95
N LEU A 38 -0.97 -1.95 -8.93
CA LEU A 38 -2.25 -1.24 -9.07
C LEU A 38 -2.04 0.24 -9.38
N ALA A 39 -1.07 0.91 -8.74
CA ALA A 39 -0.76 2.30 -9.01
C ALA A 39 -0.31 2.52 -10.47
N VAL A 40 0.56 1.64 -10.99
CA VAL A 40 1.07 1.72 -12.38
C VAL A 40 -0.05 1.44 -13.39
N ILE A 41 -0.86 0.40 -13.17
CA ILE A 41 -1.99 0.09 -14.04
C ILE A 41 -2.96 1.26 -14.09
N ILE A 42 -3.33 1.80 -12.93
CA ILE A 42 -4.31 2.87 -12.85
C ILE A 42 -3.75 4.17 -13.44
N ALA A 43 -2.48 4.50 -13.21
CA ALA A 43 -1.83 5.64 -13.85
C ALA A 43 -1.80 5.51 -15.39
N GLY A 44 -1.49 4.31 -15.91
CA GLY A 44 -1.53 4.01 -17.33
C GLY A 44 -2.94 4.12 -17.92
N PHE A 45 -3.94 3.55 -17.25
CA PHE A 45 -5.36 3.61 -17.65
C PHE A 45 -5.92 5.03 -17.62
N LEU A 46 -5.56 5.83 -16.60
CA LEU A 46 -5.93 7.24 -16.47
C LEU A 46 -5.34 8.09 -17.60
N SER A 47 -4.15 7.75 -18.10
CA SER A 47 -3.49 8.49 -19.18
C SER A 47 -4.00 8.14 -20.58
N GLY A 48 -4.63 6.97 -20.76
CA GLY A 48 -4.81 6.37 -22.08
C GLY A 48 -6.24 6.15 -22.58
N LEU A 49 -7.24 5.84 -21.73
CA LEU A 49 -8.44 5.16 -22.27
C LEU A 49 -9.81 5.51 -21.65
N ILE A 50 -9.91 6.19 -20.51
CA ILE A 50 -11.22 6.38 -19.83
C ILE A 50 -11.30 7.81 -19.29
N GLY A 51 -12.31 8.55 -19.76
CA GLY A 51 -12.60 9.94 -19.38
C GLY A 51 -13.00 10.14 -17.92
N SER A 52 -13.94 11.06 -17.66
CA SER A 52 -14.37 11.61 -16.36
C SER A 52 -14.74 10.63 -15.23
N LEU A 53 -14.60 9.31 -15.39
CA LEU A 53 -14.84 8.26 -14.38
C LEU A 53 -13.57 7.55 -13.90
N GLY A 54 -12.39 7.82 -14.48
CA GLY A 54 -11.13 7.17 -14.10
C GLY A 54 -10.73 7.36 -12.62
N TRP A 55 -11.19 8.44 -11.98
CA TRP A 55 -10.96 8.71 -10.56
C TRP A 55 -11.57 7.66 -9.63
N LEU A 56 -12.66 6.98 -10.03
CA LEU A 56 -13.28 5.91 -9.25
C LEU A 56 -12.34 4.71 -9.09
N PHE A 57 -11.52 4.43 -10.11
CA PHE A 57 -10.52 3.35 -10.06
C PHE A 57 -9.35 3.70 -9.13
N GLY A 58 -9.06 4.98 -8.91
CA GLY A 58 -8.05 5.44 -7.96
C GLY A 58 -8.40 5.20 -6.48
N LEU A 59 -9.67 4.95 -6.16
CA LEU A 59 -10.09 4.67 -4.78
C LEU A 59 -9.62 3.30 -4.29
N ILE A 60 -9.53 2.31 -5.17
CA ILE A 60 -9.11 0.94 -4.84
C ILE A 60 -7.66 0.89 -4.29
N PRO A 61 -6.63 1.40 -5.01
CA PRO A 61 -5.26 1.39 -4.49
C PRO A 61 -5.12 2.27 -3.24
N LEU A 62 -5.91 3.35 -3.11
CA LEU A 62 -5.94 4.19 -1.91
C LEU A 62 -6.40 3.39 -0.68
N LEU A 63 -7.49 2.63 -0.80
CA LEU A 63 -8.01 1.79 0.28
C LEU A 63 -7.03 0.67 0.66
N ILE A 64 -6.39 0.05 -0.34
CA ILE A 64 -5.38 -0.99 -0.10
C ILE A 64 -4.14 -0.40 0.59
N TRP A 65 -3.72 0.81 0.20
CA TRP A 65 -2.60 1.50 0.84
C TRP A 65 -2.90 1.87 2.30
N LEU A 66 -4.11 2.39 2.59
CA LEU A 66 -4.58 2.63 3.97
C LEU A 66 -4.59 1.33 4.79
N TYR A 67 -5.09 0.23 4.20
CA TYR A 67 -5.10 -1.07 4.85
C TYR A 67 -3.68 -1.59 5.12
N ASN A 68 -2.74 -1.38 4.20
CA ASN A 68 -1.32 -1.71 4.41
C ASN A 68 -0.72 -0.97 5.61
N ILE A 69 -1.05 0.32 5.81
CA ILE A 69 -0.59 1.08 6.99
C ILE A 69 -1.19 0.50 8.28
N TYR A 70 -2.48 0.20 8.26
CA TYR A 70 -3.18 -0.41 9.39
C TYR A 70 -2.65 -1.80 9.75
N ASP A 71 -2.39 -2.65 8.77
CA ASP A 71 -1.80 -3.98 8.96
C ASP A 71 -0.40 -3.88 9.57
N ALA A 72 0.44 -2.95 9.09
CA ALA A 72 1.77 -2.70 9.65
C ALA A 72 1.70 -2.24 11.12
N TYR A 73 0.76 -1.35 11.45
CA TYR A 73 0.52 -0.93 12.84
C TYR A 73 0.12 -2.12 13.71
N LYS A 74 -0.85 -2.93 13.27
CA LYS A 74 -1.35 -4.08 14.03
C LYS A 74 -0.35 -5.21 14.21
N LEU A 75 0.57 -5.39 13.29
CA LEU A 75 1.64 -6.40 13.43
C LEU A 75 2.73 -5.97 14.42
N ALA A 76 2.83 -4.68 14.71
CA ALA A 76 3.82 -4.11 15.61
C ALA A 76 3.28 -3.83 17.02
N ALA A 77 1.97 -3.57 17.15
CA ALA A 77 1.25 -3.44 18.41
C ALA A 77 0.99 -4.80 19.07
#